data_AF-A0A6J1LX09-F1
#
_entry.id   AF-A0A6J1LX09-F1
#
_cell.length_a   1.000
_cell.length_b   1.000
_cell.length_c   1.000
_cell.angle_alpha   90.00
_cell.angle_beta   90.00
_cell.angle_gamma   90.00
#
_symmetry.space_group_name_H-M   'P 1'
#
loop_
_entity.id
_entity.type
_entity.pdbx_description
1 polymer ?
#
loop_
_entity_poly.entity_id
_entity_poly.type
_entity_poly.pdbx_seq_one_letter_code
_entity_poly.pdbx_strand_id
1 'polypeptide(L)'
;MFLSIAPPLMDFEDELLWINQLSNQNLTVLYDKSNYVTPNTKLLIEQAFIQPLSLQDQQILFDDLQKQSRNIAHQYGLTPAKLPQLVENNPLISIEILLRLMLNTDITEYFNILVNMDITLHSMEVVNRLTTSCPLPTEFIHLYISNCISACETVKDKYMQSRLVRLVCVFLQSLIRNKIINVKVLFIEIEAFCVGFSKIKEAAALYRLIKHLETGDTIQSANSLTK
;
A
#
# COMPACT_ATOMS: atom_id res chain seq x y z
N MET A 1 -6.70 38.18 3.11
CA MET A 1 -6.92 38.97 1.89
C MET A 1 -7.13 37.96 0.76
N PHE A 2 -8.36 37.77 0.30
CA PHE A 2 -8.62 36.88 -0.82
C PHE A 2 -8.18 37.59 -2.10
N LEU A 3 -7.07 37.16 -2.70
CA LEU A 3 -6.75 37.55 -4.07
C LEU A 3 -7.74 36.84 -4.99
N SER A 4 -8.66 37.59 -5.58
CA SER A 4 -9.37 37.13 -6.78
C SER A 4 -8.58 37.59 -7.99
N ILE A 5 -8.44 36.70 -8.97
CA ILE A 5 -7.90 37.04 -10.28
C ILE A 5 -8.88 38.03 -10.91
N ALA A 6 -8.38 39.12 -11.50
CA ALA A 6 -9.24 40.08 -12.19
C ALA A 6 -9.89 39.40 -13.41
N PRO A 7 -11.18 39.62 -13.68
CA PRO A 7 -11.83 39.07 -14.86
C PRO A 7 -11.14 39.57 -16.14
N PRO A 8 -11.09 38.74 -17.20
CA PRO A 8 -10.52 39.11 -18.48
C PRO A 8 -11.30 40.30 -19.06
N LEU A 9 -10.58 41.18 -19.73
CA LEU A 9 -11.15 42.39 -20.33
C LEU A 9 -11.81 42.10 -21.69
N MET A 10 -11.55 40.93 -22.28
CA MET A 10 -12.07 40.49 -23.58
C MET A 10 -12.42 39.00 -23.52
N ASP A 11 -13.44 38.61 -24.27
CA ASP A 11 -13.82 37.22 -24.45
C ASP A 11 -12.97 36.62 -25.59
N PHE A 12 -12.25 35.54 -25.31
CA PHE A 12 -11.50 34.76 -26.30
C PHE A 12 -12.08 33.34 -26.37
N GLU A 13 -12.13 32.74 -27.56
CA GLU A 13 -12.71 31.39 -27.76
C GLU A 13 -11.98 30.29 -26.97
N ASP A 14 -10.69 30.46 -26.71
CA ASP A 14 -9.84 29.50 -25.99
C ASP A 14 -9.63 29.84 -24.49
N GLU A 15 -10.34 30.83 -23.94
CA GLU A 15 -10.20 31.24 -22.53
C GLU A 15 -11.38 30.84 -21.64
N LEU A 16 -11.11 30.76 -20.33
CA LEU A 16 -12.12 30.49 -19.32
C LEU A 16 -13.09 31.67 -19.21
N LEU A 17 -14.37 31.41 -19.53
CA LEU A 17 -15.44 32.40 -19.41
C LEU A 17 -15.75 32.72 -17.94
N TRP A 18 -15.72 34.01 -17.60
CA TRP A 18 -16.13 34.47 -16.27
C TRP A 18 -17.65 34.50 -16.14
N ILE A 19 -18.19 33.58 -15.34
CA ILE A 19 -19.65 33.52 -15.09
C ILE A 19 -20.03 34.55 -14.03
N ASN A 20 -20.70 35.62 -14.45
CA ASN A 20 -21.36 36.55 -13.53
C ASN A 20 -22.75 36.03 -13.16
N GLN A 21 -22.91 35.47 -11.96
CA GLN A 21 -24.17 34.89 -11.45
C GLN A 21 -25.37 35.87 -11.49
N LEU A 22 -25.12 37.18 -11.53
CA LEU A 22 -26.17 38.20 -11.57
C LEU A 22 -26.79 38.37 -12.96
N SER A 23 -26.09 37.95 -14.03
CA SER A 23 -26.46 38.28 -15.42
C SER A 23 -27.37 37.24 -16.10
N ASN A 24 -27.44 36.01 -15.59
CA ASN A 24 -28.17 34.91 -16.21
C ASN A 24 -29.08 34.19 -15.21
N GLN A 25 -30.34 34.62 -15.15
CA GLN A 25 -31.37 34.00 -14.30
C GLN A 25 -31.69 32.54 -14.65
N ASN A 26 -31.23 32.04 -15.81
CA ASN A 26 -31.49 30.69 -16.31
C ASN A 26 -30.33 29.69 -16.08
N LEU A 27 -29.21 30.12 -15.49
CA LEU A 27 -28.07 29.24 -15.20
C LEU A 27 -28.09 28.80 -13.74
N THR A 28 -28.30 27.51 -13.49
CA THR A 28 -28.14 26.94 -12.14
C THR A 28 -26.74 26.35 -12.01
N VAL A 29 -25.91 26.94 -11.15
CA VAL A 29 -24.58 26.37 -10.84
C VAL A 29 -24.79 25.08 -10.04
N LEU A 30 -24.50 23.95 -10.67
CA LEU A 30 -24.49 22.66 -10.01
C LEU A 30 -23.05 22.33 -9.60
N TYR A 31 -22.82 22.25 -8.29
CA TYR A 31 -21.57 21.73 -7.78
C TYR A 31 -21.61 20.21 -7.82
N ASP A 32 -20.60 19.60 -8.42
CA ASP A 32 -20.42 18.15 -8.32
C ASP A 32 -20.09 17.79 -6.86
N LYS A 33 -21.08 17.22 -6.17
CA LYS A 33 -20.93 16.76 -4.78
C LYS A 33 -20.14 15.46 -4.69
N SER A 34 -19.78 14.84 -5.81
CA SER A 34 -19.03 13.57 -5.84
C SER A 34 -17.62 13.71 -5.25
N ASN A 35 -17.06 14.93 -5.15
CA ASN A 35 -15.77 15.22 -4.52
C ASN A 35 -15.88 15.94 -3.17
N TYR A 36 -17.08 16.05 -2.60
CA TYR A 36 -17.26 16.72 -1.32
C TYR A 36 -16.71 15.87 -0.17
N VAL A 37 -15.77 16.45 0.58
CA VAL A 37 -15.23 15.90 1.83
C VAL A 37 -15.65 16.86 2.95
N THR A 38 -16.15 16.32 4.06
CA THR A 38 -16.53 17.20 5.17
C THR A 38 -15.29 17.91 5.73
N PRO A 39 -15.41 19.16 6.22
CA PRO A 39 -14.28 19.88 6.80
C PRO A 39 -13.58 19.10 7.92
N ASN A 40 -14.36 18.34 8.70
CA ASN A 40 -13.83 17.49 9.77
C ASN A 40 -12.97 16.35 9.21
N THR A 41 -13.50 15.60 8.22
CA THR A 41 -12.75 14.52 7.56
C THR A 41 -11.46 15.04 6.93
N LYS A 42 -11.51 16.22 6.29
CA LYS A 42 -10.33 16.86 5.70
C LYS A 42 -9.24 17.14 6.74
N LEU A 43 -9.61 17.71 7.89
CA LEU A 43 -8.67 17.96 8.98
C LEU A 43 -8.07 16.66 9.53
N LEU A 44 -8.89 15.62 9.70
CA LEU A 44 -8.42 14.31 10.16
C LEU A 44 -7.41 13.69 9.19
N ILE A 45 -7.63 13.81 7.87
CA ILE A 45 -6.70 13.32 6.85
C ILE A 45 -5.39 14.10 6.88
N GLU A 46 -5.46 15.43 6.98
CA GLU A 46 -4.27 16.27 7.10
C GLU A 46 -3.44 15.90 8.35
N GLN A 47 -4.12 15.62 9.47
CA GLN A 47 -3.48 15.12 10.69
C GLN A 47 -2.91 13.71 10.52
N ALA A 48 -3.58 12.82 9.77
CA ALA A 48 -3.13 11.45 9.55
C ALA A 48 -1.78 11.37 8.82
N PHE A 49 -1.44 12.36 8.00
CA PHE A 49 -0.13 12.47 7.37
C PHE A 49 0.97 12.91 8.33
N ILE A 50 0.62 13.61 9.40
CA ILE A 50 1.58 14.24 10.31
C ILE A 50 1.83 13.36 11.54
N GLN A 51 0.78 12.72 12.07
CA GLN A 51 0.82 12.03 13.36
C GLN A 51 -0.18 10.87 13.43
N PRO A 52 0.01 9.91 14.36
CA PRO A 52 -0.98 8.88 14.62
C PRO A 52 -2.29 9.49 15.12
N LEU A 53 -3.41 9.05 14.53
CA LEU A 53 -4.75 9.47 14.93
C LEU A 53 -5.24 8.70 16.17
N SER A 54 -6.12 9.33 16.95
CA SER A 54 -6.80 8.67 18.06
C SER A 54 -7.75 7.58 17.55
N LEU A 55 -8.06 6.57 18.36
CA LEU A 55 -8.99 5.50 17.97
C LEU A 55 -10.37 6.02 17.54
N GLN A 56 -10.83 7.11 18.16
CA GLN A 56 -12.11 7.74 17.81
C GLN A 56 -12.03 8.40 16.43
N ASP A 57 -10.95 9.14 16.15
CA ASP A 57 -10.73 9.80 14.85
C ASP A 57 -10.55 8.79 13.73
N GLN A 58 -9.87 7.67 13.99
CA GLN A 58 -9.74 6.56 13.06
C GLN A 58 -11.11 5.98 12.70
N GLN A 59 -12.00 5.77 13.68
CA GLN A 59 -13.36 5.27 13.44
C GLN A 59 -14.18 6.22 12.56
N ILE A 60 -14.11 7.53 12.84
CA ILE A 60 -14.79 8.55 12.02
C ILE A 60 -14.32 8.46 10.56
N LEU A 61 -13.00 8.35 10.36
CA LEU A 61 -12.43 8.25 9.03
C LEU A 61 -12.80 6.93 8.33
N PHE A 62 -12.85 5.81 9.05
CA PHE A 62 -13.31 4.53 8.51
C PHE A 62 -14.78 4.58 8.08
N ASP A 63 -15.66 5.15 8.90
CA ASP A 63 -17.08 5.30 8.58
C ASP A 63 -17.30 6.18 7.34
N ASP A 64 -16.46 7.21 7.16
CA ASP A 64 -16.50 8.06 5.97
C ASP A 64 -15.93 7.35 4.73
N LEU A 65 -14.84 6.59 4.90
CA LEU A 65 -14.28 5.74 3.84
C LEU A 65 -15.28 4.72 3.30
N GLN A 66 -16.14 4.16 4.16
CA GLN A 66 -17.19 3.23 3.73
C GLN A 66 -18.27 3.87 2.86
N LYS A 67 -18.51 5.19 3.01
CA LYS A 67 -19.55 5.93 2.29
C LYS A 67 -19.07 6.43 0.92
N GLN A 68 -17.76 6.57 0.71
CA GLN A 68 -17.17 7.19 -0.47
C GLN A 68 -16.68 6.14 -1.48
N SER A 69 -17.04 6.28 -2.77
CA SER A 69 -16.85 5.19 -3.74
C SER A 69 -16.02 5.47 -4.98
N ARG A 70 -15.66 6.72 -5.33
CA ARG A 70 -15.09 6.96 -6.68
C ARG A 70 -13.79 7.74 -6.82
N ASN A 71 -13.34 8.55 -5.84
CA ASN A 71 -12.13 9.39 -6.00
C ASN A 71 -11.37 9.66 -4.69
N ILE A 72 -11.13 8.63 -3.88
CA ILE A 72 -10.55 8.79 -2.54
C ILE A 72 -9.17 9.46 -2.58
N ALA A 73 -8.29 9.11 -3.53
CA ALA A 73 -6.96 9.72 -3.65
C ALA A 73 -7.03 11.25 -3.81
N HIS A 74 -7.88 11.73 -4.73
CA HIS A 74 -8.05 13.16 -4.97
C HIS A 74 -8.77 13.87 -3.82
N GLN A 75 -9.82 13.25 -3.29
CA GLN A 75 -10.59 13.78 -2.15
C GLN A 75 -9.70 13.97 -0.91
N TYR A 76 -8.80 13.02 -0.65
CA TYR A 76 -7.95 13.01 0.53
C TYR A 76 -6.60 13.68 0.29
N GLY A 77 -6.33 14.14 -0.93
CA GLY A 77 -5.04 14.70 -1.31
C GLY A 77 -3.88 13.72 -1.10
N LEU A 78 -4.15 12.42 -1.23
CA LEU A 78 -3.18 11.35 -1.08
C LEU A 78 -2.38 11.23 -2.37
N THR A 79 -1.30 12.00 -2.48
CA THR A 79 -0.29 11.81 -3.53
C THR A 79 0.63 10.63 -3.17
N PRO A 80 1.19 9.90 -4.13
CA PRO A 80 2.14 8.80 -3.86
C PRO A 80 3.28 9.19 -2.90
N ALA A 81 3.80 10.42 -3.00
CA ALA A 81 4.84 10.94 -2.13
C ALA A 81 4.47 11.05 -0.64
N LYS A 82 3.17 11.14 -0.32
CA LYS A 82 2.67 11.20 1.07
C LYS A 82 2.35 9.82 1.65
N LEU A 83 2.31 8.78 0.81
CA LEU A 83 2.02 7.43 1.25
C LEU A 83 2.96 6.95 2.38
N PRO A 84 4.29 7.20 2.34
CA PRO A 84 5.17 6.73 3.40
C PRO A 84 4.85 7.33 4.77
N GLN A 85 4.50 8.61 4.81
CA GLN A 85 4.13 9.28 6.05
C GLN A 85 2.81 8.72 6.61
N LEU A 86 1.85 8.41 5.74
CA LEU A 86 0.60 7.81 6.15
C LEU A 86 0.79 6.38 6.68
N VAL A 87 1.63 5.58 6.02
CA VAL A 87 1.93 4.19 6.43
C VAL A 87 2.62 4.17 7.78
N GLU A 88 3.60 5.03 8.00
CA GLU A 88 4.34 5.08 9.28
C GLU A 88 3.47 5.58 10.44
N ASN A 89 2.57 6.54 10.20
CA ASN A 89 1.73 7.10 11.27
C ASN A 89 0.45 6.29 11.51
N ASN A 90 -0.19 5.79 10.45
CA ASN A 90 -1.53 5.21 10.46
C ASN A 90 -1.65 4.02 9.47
N PRO A 91 -1.06 2.85 9.79
CA PRO A 91 -1.03 1.70 8.88
C PRO A 91 -2.43 1.12 8.56
N LEU A 92 -3.35 1.09 9.52
CA LEU A 92 -4.71 0.56 9.30
C LEU A 92 -5.52 1.43 8.33
N ILE A 93 -5.40 2.75 8.44
CA ILE A 93 -6.04 3.69 7.51
C ILE A 93 -5.41 3.54 6.11
N SER A 94 -4.09 3.40 6.06
CA SER A 94 -3.37 3.16 4.80
C SER A 94 -3.87 1.91 4.08
N ILE A 95 -4.08 0.81 4.82
CA ILE A 95 -4.62 -0.44 4.26
C ILE A 95 -5.99 -0.19 3.62
N GLU A 96 -6.93 0.40 4.36
CA GLU A 96 -8.29 0.61 3.84
C GLU A 96 -8.27 1.52 2.60
N ILE A 97 -7.50 2.62 2.63
CA ILE A 97 -7.41 3.51 1.48
C ILE A 97 -6.81 2.77 0.27
N LEU A 98 -5.71 2.03 0.45
CA LEU A 98 -5.07 1.30 -0.64
C LEU A 98 -5.99 0.23 -1.23
N LEU A 99 -6.73 -0.52 -0.40
CA LEU A 99 -7.73 -1.49 -0.86
C LEU A 99 -8.81 -0.83 -1.73
N ARG A 100 -9.23 0.39 -1.40
CA ARG A 100 -10.21 1.13 -2.20
C ARG A 100 -9.61 1.70 -3.48
N LEU A 101 -8.34 2.13 -3.45
CA LEU A 101 -7.64 2.60 -4.64
C LEU A 101 -7.45 1.49 -5.67
N MET A 102 -7.16 0.27 -5.21
CA MET A 102 -7.06 -0.91 -6.09
C MET A 102 -8.31 -1.16 -6.93
N LEU A 103 -9.49 -0.75 -6.45
CA LEU A 103 -10.77 -0.98 -7.13
C LEU A 103 -11.12 0.13 -8.13
N ASN A 104 -10.58 1.34 -7.95
CA ASN A 104 -11.10 2.55 -8.59
C ASN A 104 -10.07 3.34 -9.41
N THR A 105 -8.77 3.06 -9.27
CA THR A 105 -7.70 3.89 -9.84
C THR A 105 -6.45 3.06 -10.15
N ASP A 106 -5.60 3.56 -11.06
CA ASP A 106 -4.26 2.99 -11.29
C ASP A 106 -3.38 3.13 -10.04
N ILE A 107 -3.19 2.01 -9.35
CA ILE A 107 -2.43 1.94 -8.07
C ILE A 107 -0.91 1.75 -8.28
N THR A 108 -0.46 1.66 -9.53
CA THR A 108 0.92 1.31 -9.90
C THR A 108 1.96 2.24 -9.28
N GLU A 109 1.70 3.55 -9.23
CA GLU A 109 2.60 4.52 -8.59
C GLU A 109 2.72 4.28 -7.08
N TYR A 110 1.61 3.97 -6.40
CA TYR A 110 1.62 3.67 -4.97
C TYR A 110 2.37 2.36 -4.68
N PHE A 111 2.26 1.36 -5.56
CA PHE A 111 3.06 0.13 -5.48
C PHE A 111 4.56 0.40 -5.64
N ASN A 112 4.96 1.27 -6.57
CA ASN A 112 6.36 1.65 -6.71
C ASN A 112 6.88 2.34 -5.42
N ILE A 113 6.08 3.21 -4.80
CA ILE A 113 6.44 3.80 -3.50
C ILE A 113 6.51 2.72 -2.42
N LEU A 114 5.55 1.79 -2.35
CA LEU A 114 5.53 0.68 -1.37
C LEU A 114 6.77 -0.19 -1.43
N VAL A 115 7.30 -0.47 -2.62
CA VAL A 115 8.54 -1.22 -2.80
C VAL A 115 9.76 -0.45 -2.31
N ASN A 116 9.80 0.86 -2.56
CA ASN A 116 10.98 1.69 -2.28
C ASN A 116 10.98 2.30 -0.87
N MET A 117 9.94 2.08 -0.07
CA MET A 117 9.92 2.48 1.33
C MET A 117 10.86 1.63 2.17
N ASP A 118 11.32 2.21 3.28
CA ASP A 118 12.06 1.46 4.29
C ASP A 118 11.23 0.28 4.82
N ILE A 119 11.90 -0.84 5.05
CA ILE A 119 11.26 -2.04 5.57
C ILE A 119 11.06 -1.88 7.08
N THR A 120 9.85 -1.48 7.47
CA THR A 120 9.42 -1.29 8.86
C THR A 120 8.31 -2.26 9.22
N LEU A 121 7.94 -2.32 10.49
CA LEU A 121 6.78 -3.11 10.93
C LEU A 121 5.50 -2.62 10.24
N HIS A 122 5.31 -1.30 10.13
CA HIS A 122 4.13 -0.70 9.54
C HIS A 122 4.06 -0.93 8.02
N SER A 123 5.16 -0.72 7.28
CA SER A 123 5.16 -0.96 5.83
C SER A 123 4.93 -2.44 5.50
N MET A 124 5.51 -3.34 6.30
CA MET A 124 5.33 -4.78 6.12
C MET A 124 3.93 -5.26 6.52
N GLU A 125 3.33 -4.69 7.57
CA GLU A 125 1.94 -4.98 7.95
C GLU A 125 0.99 -4.62 6.82
N VAL A 126 1.15 -3.43 6.21
CA VAL A 126 0.34 -2.98 5.08
C VAL A 126 0.44 -3.98 3.92
N VAL A 127 1.65 -4.34 3.50
CA VAL A 127 1.84 -5.28 2.38
C VAL A 127 1.25 -6.66 2.71
N ASN A 128 1.47 -7.19 3.92
CA ASN A 128 0.90 -8.48 4.34
C ASN A 128 -0.64 -8.49 4.32
N ARG A 129 -1.27 -7.39 4.77
CA ARG A 129 -2.73 -7.22 4.74
C ARG A 129 -3.27 -7.08 3.32
N LEU A 130 -2.60 -6.34 2.44
CA LEU A 130 -3.00 -6.22 1.05
C LEU A 130 -2.95 -7.57 0.34
N THR A 131 -1.85 -8.32 0.53
CA THR A 131 -1.65 -9.59 -0.15
C THR A 131 -2.66 -10.66 0.29
N THR A 132 -3.18 -10.58 1.53
CA THR A 132 -4.23 -11.49 2.03
C THR A 132 -5.64 -11.07 1.64
N SER A 133 -5.86 -9.79 1.33
CA SER A 133 -7.19 -9.25 1.03
C SER A 133 -7.51 -9.23 -0.47
N CYS A 134 -6.50 -9.13 -1.33
CA CYS A 134 -6.67 -9.04 -2.78
C CYS A 134 -5.47 -9.67 -3.51
N PRO A 135 -5.68 -10.31 -4.69
CA PRO A 135 -4.57 -10.76 -5.53
C PRO A 135 -3.75 -9.57 -6.03
N LEU A 136 -2.52 -9.45 -5.55
CA LEU A 136 -1.56 -8.45 -6.03
C LEU A 136 -0.79 -8.97 -7.26
N PRO A 137 -0.32 -8.07 -8.15
CA PRO A 137 0.56 -8.46 -9.26
C PRO A 137 1.80 -9.20 -8.74
N THR A 138 2.16 -10.31 -9.38
CA THR A 138 3.31 -11.12 -8.97
C THR A 138 4.60 -10.31 -9.01
N GLU A 139 4.80 -9.49 -10.05
CA GLU A 139 5.97 -8.63 -10.21
C GLU A 139 6.19 -7.70 -9.01
N PHE A 140 5.11 -7.13 -8.45
CA PHE A 140 5.18 -6.31 -7.24
C PHE A 140 5.67 -7.14 -6.05
N ILE A 141 5.12 -8.33 -5.84
CA ILE A 141 5.50 -9.22 -4.74
C ILE A 141 6.97 -9.65 -4.87
N HIS A 142 7.41 -10.01 -6.07
CA HIS A 142 8.79 -10.36 -6.38
C HIS A 142 9.75 -9.22 -6.02
N LEU A 143 9.47 -8.02 -6.54
CA LEU A 143 10.31 -6.87 -6.32
C LEU A 143 10.38 -6.48 -4.84
N TYR A 144 9.24 -6.56 -4.13
CA TYR A 144 9.17 -6.31 -2.69
C TYR A 144 10.01 -7.32 -1.89
N ILE A 145 9.97 -8.61 -2.24
CA ILE A 145 10.77 -9.65 -1.59
C ILE A 145 12.26 -9.42 -1.85
N SER A 146 12.68 -9.15 -3.08
CA SER A 146 14.09 -8.88 -3.39
C SER A 146 14.60 -7.61 -2.69
N ASN A 147 13.77 -6.57 -2.55
CA ASN A 147 14.12 -5.38 -1.76
C ASN A 147 14.26 -5.71 -0.26
N CYS A 148 13.36 -6.53 0.30
CA CYS A 148 13.46 -7.01 1.68
C CYS A 148 14.79 -7.75 1.95
N ILE A 149 15.17 -8.65 1.05
CA ILE A 149 16.42 -9.43 1.14
C ILE A 149 17.63 -8.50 1.04
N SER A 150 17.64 -7.62 0.04
CA SER A 150 18.72 -6.63 -0.16
C SER A 150 18.86 -5.68 1.03
N ALA A 151 17.74 -5.27 1.65
CA ALA A 151 17.74 -4.47 2.87
C ALA A 151 18.40 -5.22 4.03
N CYS A 152 18.15 -6.53 4.18
CA CYS A 152 18.80 -7.34 5.21
C CYS A 152 20.33 -7.42 5.02
N GLU A 153 20.81 -7.50 3.78
CA GLU A 153 22.24 -7.60 3.47
C GLU A 153 23.00 -6.28 3.65
N THR A 154 22.33 -5.15 3.42
CA THR A 154 22.92 -3.81 3.48
C THR A 154 22.97 -3.20 4.89
N VAL A 155 22.12 -3.65 5.81
CA VAL A 155 22.13 -3.17 7.21
C VAL A 155 23.43 -3.59 7.91
N LYS A 156 24.23 -2.59 8.31
CA LYS A 156 25.54 -2.79 8.95
C LYS A 156 25.46 -3.21 10.42
N ASP A 157 24.45 -2.72 11.12
CA ASP A 157 24.28 -3.02 12.55
C ASP A 157 23.73 -4.44 12.71
N LYS A 158 24.52 -5.34 13.32
CA LYS A 158 24.15 -6.76 13.48
C LYS A 158 22.88 -6.97 14.31
N TYR A 159 22.61 -6.11 15.28
CA TYR A 159 21.43 -6.22 16.11
C TYR A 159 20.18 -5.81 15.32
N MET A 160 20.23 -4.68 14.61
CA MET A 160 19.16 -4.24 13.72
C MET A 160 18.93 -5.22 12.56
N GLN A 161 20.01 -5.71 11.95
CA GLN A 161 19.96 -6.75 10.92
C GLN A 161 19.25 -8.01 11.43
N SER A 162 19.60 -8.48 12.64
CA SER A 162 18.94 -9.64 13.24
C SER A 162 17.44 -9.40 13.44
N ARG A 163 17.02 -8.19 13.83
CA ARG A 163 15.60 -7.83 13.97
C ARG A 163 14.89 -7.79 12.62
N LEU A 164 15.52 -7.19 11.60
CA LEU A 164 14.97 -7.08 10.26
C LEU A 164 14.80 -8.47 9.62
N VAL A 165 15.81 -9.33 9.72
CA VAL A 165 15.74 -10.71 9.22
C VAL A 165 14.60 -11.48 9.89
N ARG A 166 14.39 -11.32 11.21
CA ARG A 166 13.23 -11.95 11.89
C ARG A 166 11.91 -11.48 11.30
N LEU A 167 11.77 -10.18 11.08
CA LEU A 167 10.56 -9.57 10.53
C LEU A 167 10.28 -10.11 9.11
N VAL A 168 11.30 -10.07 8.24
CA VAL A 168 11.22 -10.61 6.86
C VAL A 168 10.90 -12.11 6.87
N CYS A 169 11.51 -12.90 7.74
CA CYS A 169 11.21 -14.32 7.85
C CYS A 169 9.74 -14.59 8.20
N VAL A 170 9.18 -13.87 9.18
CA VAL A 170 7.76 -14.02 9.55
C VAL A 170 6.83 -13.64 8.39
N PHE A 171 7.17 -12.59 7.66
CA PHE A 171 6.44 -12.15 6.47
C PHE A 171 6.48 -13.19 5.35
N LEU A 172 7.67 -13.68 4.98
CA LEU A 172 7.81 -14.73 3.96
C LEU A 172 7.05 -16.00 4.35
N GLN A 173 7.09 -16.40 5.62
CA GLN A 173 6.27 -17.52 6.10
C GLN A 173 4.76 -17.25 5.96
N SER A 174 4.30 -16.01 6.16
CA SER A 174 2.90 -15.62 5.92
C SER A 174 2.51 -15.80 4.46
N LEU A 175 3.33 -15.31 3.53
CA LEU A 175 3.09 -15.43 2.09
C LEU A 175 3.05 -16.89 1.62
N ILE A 176 3.95 -17.72 2.15
CA ILE A 176 4.02 -19.16 1.85
C ILE A 176 2.76 -19.88 2.37
N ARG A 177 2.37 -19.65 3.63
CA ARG A 177 1.18 -20.30 4.23
C ARG A 177 -0.10 -19.93 3.49
N ASN A 178 -0.21 -18.70 3.01
CA ASN A 178 -1.36 -18.23 2.26
C ASN A 178 -1.32 -18.62 0.77
N LYS A 179 -0.32 -19.39 0.32
CA LYS A 179 -0.13 -19.87 -1.07
C LYS A 179 -0.08 -18.75 -2.11
N ILE A 180 0.46 -17.60 -1.73
CA ILE A 180 0.53 -16.41 -2.59
C ILE A 180 1.75 -16.51 -3.52
N ILE A 181 2.84 -17.09 -3.02
CA ILE A 181 4.07 -17.29 -3.78
C ILE A 181 4.00 -18.63 -4.50
N ASN A 182 3.98 -18.64 -5.83
CA ASN A 182 4.17 -19.85 -6.64
C ASN A 182 5.09 -19.58 -7.85
N VAL A 183 6.35 -19.28 -7.55
CA VAL A 183 7.37 -19.19 -8.59
C VAL A 183 8.63 -19.85 -8.04
N LYS A 184 9.01 -20.98 -8.66
CA LYS A 184 10.18 -21.79 -8.26
C LYS A 184 11.48 -20.98 -8.15
N VAL A 185 11.55 -19.84 -8.84
CA VAL A 185 12.68 -18.89 -8.79
C VAL A 185 12.79 -18.20 -7.42
N LEU A 186 11.67 -17.78 -6.80
CA LEU A 186 11.70 -17.15 -5.48
C LEU A 186 12.18 -18.12 -4.39
N PHE A 187 11.90 -19.41 -4.52
CA PHE A 187 12.36 -20.38 -3.54
C PHE A 187 13.88 -20.44 -3.48
N ILE A 188 14.58 -20.37 -4.62
CA ILE A 188 16.05 -20.38 -4.65
C ILE A 188 16.62 -19.15 -3.94
N GLU A 189 16.06 -17.96 -4.21
CA GLU A 189 16.49 -16.70 -3.58
C GLU A 189 16.23 -16.71 -2.06
N ILE A 190 15.05 -17.19 -1.64
CA ILE A 190 14.69 -17.30 -0.22
C ILE A 190 15.55 -18.37 0.49
N GLU A 191 15.87 -19.48 -0.17
CA GLU A 191 16.76 -20.51 0.37
C GLU A 191 18.17 -19.95 0.59
N ALA A 192 18.73 -19.27 -0.41
CA ALA A 192 20.04 -18.62 -0.30
C ALA A 192 20.05 -17.62 0.86
N PHE A 193 19.01 -16.80 1.00
CA PHE A 193 18.82 -15.90 2.13
C PHE A 193 18.81 -16.65 3.47
N CYS A 194 18.01 -17.73 3.59
CA CYS A 194 17.92 -18.49 4.82
C CYS A 194 19.25 -19.15 5.23
N VAL A 195 20.05 -19.61 4.25
CA VAL A 195 21.39 -20.15 4.49
C VAL A 195 22.35 -19.05 4.97
N GLY A 196 22.31 -17.88 4.32
CA GLY A 196 23.11 -16.70 4.70
C GLY A 196 22.85 -16.25 6.15
N PHE A 197 21.60 -16.37 6.62
CA PHE A 197 21.19 -15.99 7.97
C PHE A 197 20.87 -17.18 8.89
N SER A 198 21.43 -18.36 8.61
CA SER A 198 21.12 -19.63 9.32
C SER A 198 21.33 -19.61 10.85
N LYS A 199 22.12 -18.66 11.38
CA LYS A 199 22.28 -18.44 12.83
C LYS A 199 21.01 -17.93 13.50
N ILE A 200 20.09 -17.32 12.74
CA ILE A 200 18.82 -16.79 13.22
C ILE A 200 17.78 -17.91 13.19
N LYS A 201 17.10 -18.14 14.32
CA LYS A 201 16.15 -19.24 14.50
C LYS A 201 15.01 -19.20 13.47
N GLU A 202 14.53 -17.99 13.19
CA GLU A 202 13.43 -17.73 12.26
C GLU A 202 13.81 -18.06 10.80
N ALA A 203 15.05 -17.80 10.40
CA ALA A 203 15.58 -18.18 9.09
C ALA A 203 15.74 -19.69 8.96
N ALA A 204 16.27 -20.36 9.99
CA ALA A 204 16.35 -21.82 10.02
C ALA A 204 14.95 -22.48 9.98
N ALA A 205 13.95 -21.89 10.63
CA ALA A 205 12.57 -22.35 10.59
C ALA A 205 11.94 -22.17 9.20
N LEU A 206 12.16 -21.01 8.55
CA LEU A 206 11.70 -20.74 7.19
C LEU A 206 12.31 -21.73 6.18
N TYR A 207 13.61 -22.01 6.27
CA TYR A 207 14.27 -23.00 5.40
C TYR A 207 13.64 -24.40 5.52
N ARG A 208 13.36 -24.86 6.75
CA ARG A 208 12.71 -26.16 6.98
C ARG A 208 11.30 -26.20 6.39
N LEU A 209 10.55 -25.10 6.50
CA LEU A 209 9.21 -24.99 5.91
C LEU A 209 9.28 -25.14 4.39
N ILE A 210 10.23 -24.47 3.73
CA ILE A 210 10.43 -24.56 2.28
C ILE A 210 10.77 -25.99 1.87
N LYS A 211 11.76 -26.63 2.53
CA LYS A 211 12.14 -28.02 2.24
C LYS A 211 10.99 -29.01 2.42
N HIS A 212 10.13 -28.78 3.41
CA HIS A 212 8.94 -29.63 3.62
C HIS A 212 7.94 -29.50 2.46
N LEU A 213 7.74 -28.30 1.94
CA LEU A 213 6.85 -28.06 0.79
C LEU A 213 7.41 -28.67 -0.50
N GLU A 214 8.71 -28.53 -0.75
CA GLU A 214 9.36 -29.19 -1.89
C GLU A 214 9.18 -30.71 -1.83
N THR A 215 9.37 -31.31 -0.65
CA THR A 215 9.23 -32.75 -0.46
C THR A 215 7.78 -33.21 -0.62
N GLY A 216 6.82 -32.42 -0.11
CA GLY A 216 5.38 -32.69 -0.21
C GLY A 216 4.83 -32.65 -1.64
N ASP A 217 5.29 -31.71 -2.46
CA ASP A 217 4.91 -31.60 -3.88
C ASP A 217 5.44 -32.78 -4.72
N THR A 218 6.63 -33.29 -4.40
CA THR A 218 7.16 -34.52 -5.03
C THR A 218 6.32 -35.76 -4.75
N ILE A 219 5.75 -35.89 -3.55
CA ILE A 219 4.94 -37.06 -3.17
C ILE A 219 3.55 -37.03 -3.85
N GLN A 220 2.95 -35.84 -4.00
CA GLN A 220 1.66 -35.70 -4.70
C GLN A 220 1.80 -35.92 -6.22
N SER A 221 2.93 -35.52 -6.81
CA SER A 221 3.22 -35.76 -8.22
C SER A 221 3.49 -37.25 -8.51
N ALA A 222 4.13 -37.99 -7.60
CA ALA A 222 4.35 -39.43 -7.76
C ALA A 222 3.06 -40.28 -7.69
N ASN A 223 2.08 -39.84 -6.87
CA ASN A 223 0.79 -40.54 -6.72
C ASN A 223 -0.21 -40.25 -7.86
N SER A 224 0.05 -39.23 -8.69
CA SER A 224 -0.80 -38.89 -9.84
C SER A 224 -0.31 -39.52 -11.16
N LEU A 225 0.95 -39.99 -11.22
CA LEU A 225 1.45 -40.81 -12.33
C LEU A 225 1.18 -42.32 -12.17
N THR A 226 0.62 -42.74 -11.05
CA THR A 226 0.32 -44.16 -10.74
C THR A 226 -1.17 -44.51 -10.82
N LYS A 227 -1.99 -43.65 -11.44
CA LYS A 227 -3.39 -43.94 -11.78
C LYS A 227 -3.63 -43.87 -13.28
#